data_AF-A0A7D9LFX4-F1
#
_entry.id   AF-A0A7D9LFX4-F1
#
_cell.length_a   1.000
_cell.length_b   1.000
_cell.length_c   1.000
_cell.angle_alpha   90.00
_cell.angle_beta   90.00
_cell.angle_gamma   90.00
#
_symmetry.space_group_name_H-M   'P 1'
#
loop_
_entity.id
_entity.type
_entity.pdbx_description
1 polymer ?
#
loop_
_entity_poly.entity_id
_entity_poly.type
_entity_poly.pdbx_seq_one_letter_code
_entity_poly.pdbx_strand_id
1 'polypeptide(L)'
;MTQRSVREHLAVLQKKYQKKMRQEEEASGISPEKTELGILLEEIYVAEQIGEEEQEEASRMNQEKTDQEQARADDVRRTAMETFAETQERNGEEKEKKPKRKRRSGGEMVDYLKEKLESEQKVRKEEMEVKYKMLELEEKKHSGNVAMQKDASKQQMEMLHAMQDQNIQQQKQQQQQQFQQHMQQTANLQMMLMQNQQEQQRAMLEFFSKLTNKN
;
A
#
# COMPACT_ATOMS: atom_id res chain seq x y z
N MET A 1 24.26 -0.47 9.86
CA MET A 1 23.39 -1.54 10.42
C MET A 1 23.00 -2.48 9.28
N THR A 2 22.99 -3.79 9.51
CA THR A 2 22.58 -4.78 8.51
C THR A 2 21.13 -5.20 8.74
N GLN A 3 20.42 -5.64 7.71
CA GLN A 3 19.04 -6.13 7.84
C GLN A 3 18.92 -7.25 8.87
N ARG A 4 19.90 -8.16 8.89
CA ARG A 4 20.02 -9.23 9.89
C ARG A 4 20.12 -8.69 11.32
N SER A 5 20.95 -7.67 11.55
CA SER A 5 21.08 -7.06 12.89
C SER A 5 19.78 -6.42 13.40
N VAL A 6 18.94 -5.91 12.49
CA VAL A 6 17.63 -5.33 12.84
C VAL A 6 16.65 -6.43 13.25
N ARG A 7 16.57 -7.53 12.48
CA ARG A 7 15.72 -8.69 12.83
C ARG A 7 16.12 -9.31 14.17
N GLU A 8 17.42 -9.53 14.38
CA GLU A 8 17.95 -10.08 15.63
C GLU A 8 17.61 -9.17 16.83
N HIS A 9 17.71 -7.84 16.65
CA HIS A 9 17.34 -6.89 17.69
C HIS A 9 15.83 -6.87 17.96
N LEU A 10 14.99 -6.91 16.91
CA LEU A 10 13.54 -6.97 17.04
C LEU A 10 13.08 -8.23 17.79
N ALA A 11 13.65 -9.39 17.46
CA ALA A 11 13.36 -10.65 18.15
C ALA A 11 13.72 -10.58 19.65
N VAL A 12 14.80 -9.87 19.99
CA VAL A 12 15.16 -9.62 21.41
C VAL A 12 14.15 -8.72 22.09
N LEU A 13 13.67 -7.66 21.41
CA LEU A 13 12.66 -6.75 21.97
C LEU A 13 11.33 -7.46 22.22
N GLN A 14 10.87 -8.30 21.30
CA GLN A 14 9.64 -9.09 21.47
C GLN A 14 9.73 -10.06 22.63
N LYS A 15 10.85 -10.79 22.75
CA LYS A 15 11.08 -11.69 23.90
C LYS A 15 11.05 -10.95 25.23
N LYS A 16 11.62 -9.74 25.27
CA LYS A 16 11.58 -8.88 26.48
C LYS A 16 10.15 -8.41 26.78
N TYR A 17 9.40 -7.99 25.76
CA TYR A 17 8.01 -7.56 25.90
C TYR A 17 7.12 -8.69 26.42
N GLN A 18 7.16 -9.87 25.80
CA GLN A 18 6.38 -11.04 26.23
C GLN A 18 6.74 -11.46 27.66
N LYS A 19 8.03 -11.45 28.01
CA LYS A 19 8.48 -11.73 29.38
C LYS A 19 7.91 -10.73 30.39
N LYS A 20 7.89 -9.44 30.04
CA LYS A 20 7.31 -8.40 30.88
C LYS A 20 5.81 -8.61 31.10
N MET A 21 5.05 -8.86 30.02
CA MET A 21 3.61 -9.13 30.10
C MET A 21 3.31 -10.35 30.97
N ARG A 22 4.06 -11.44 30.80
CA ARG A 22 3.89 -12.65 31.62
C ARG A 22 4.19 -12.39 33.10
N GLN A 23 5.23 -11.61 33.40
CA GLN A 23 5.56 -11.27 34.79
C GLN A 23 4.50 -10.39 35.45
N GLU A 24 3.93 -9.43 34.70
CA GLU A 24 2.84 -8.59 35.18
C GLU A 24 1.56 -9.40 35.40
N GLU A 25 1.27 -10.37 34.53
CA GLU A 25 0.13 -11.28 34.66
C GLU A 25 0.28 -12.21 35.88
N GLU A 26 1.47 -12.81 36.05
CA GLU A 26 1.79 -13.68 37.19
C GLU A 26 1.77 -12.92 38.53
N ALA A 27 2.18 -11.65 38.55
CA ALA A 27 2.22 -10.83 39.76
C ALA A 27 0.84 -10.23 40.11
N SER A 28 0.08 -9.80 39.12
CA SER A 28 -1.20 -9.10 39.30
C SER A 28 -2.38 -10.08 39.38
N GLY A 29 -2.26 -11.27 38.77
CA GLY A 29 -3.34 -12.25 38.65
C GLY A 29 -4.47 -11.81 37.69
N ILE A 30 -4.28 -10.70 37.00
CA ILE A 30 -5.17 -10.11 35.99
C ILE A 30 -4.34 -9.80 34.75
N SER A 31 -4.99 -9.89 33.58
CA SER A 31 -4.34 -9.63 32.28
C SER A 31 -3.72 -8.23 32.25
N PRO A 32 -2.43 -8.08 31.92
CA PRO A 32 -1.80 -6.78 31.80
C PRO A 32 -2.34 -6.02 30.58
N GLU A 33 -2.42 -4.70 30.70
CA GLU A 33 -2.88 -3.81 29.64
C GLU A 33 -1.82 -3.69 28.54
N LYS A 34 -2.22 -3.91 27.28
CA LYS A 34 -1.31 -3.75 26.14
C LYS A 34 -1.07 -2.27 25.87
N THR A 35 0.18 -1.85 25.98
CA THR A 35 0.60 -0.51 25.56
C THR A 35 0.62 -0.38 24.04
N GLU A 36 0.46 0.83 23.51
CA GLU A 36 0.57 1.13 22.07
C GLU A 36 1.87 0.59 21.47
N LEU A 37 3.01 0.79 22.15
CA LEU A 37 4.30 0.23 21.75
C LEU A 37 4.30 -1.31 21.69
N GLY A 38 3.57 -1.96 22.59
CA GLY A 38 3.40 -3.42 22.59
C GLY A 38 2.61 -3.91 21.39
N ILE A 39 1.53 -3.20 21.04
CA ILE A 39 0.71 -3.48 19.86
C ILE A 39 1.55 -3.33 18.59
N LEU A 40 2.29 -2.23 18.46
CA LEU A 40 3.17 -2.01 17.30
C LEU A 40 4.28 -3.07 17.19
N LEU A 41 4.84 -3.54 18.31
CA LEU A 41 5.82 -4.63 18.31
C LEU A 41 5.23 -5.97 17.85
N GLU A 42 3.98 -6.26 18.21
CA GLU A 42 3.24 -7.43 17.75
C GLU A 42 2.90 -7.33 16.25
N GLU A 43 2.46 -6.16 15.78
CA GLU A 43 2.16 -5.93 14.36
C GLU A 43 3.40 -6.09 13.46
N ILE A 44 4.53 -5.51 13.86
CA ILE A 44 5.80 -5.65 13.12
C ILE A 44 6.24 -7.12 13.10
N TYR A 45 6.04 -7.85 14.21
CA TYR A 45 6.37 -9.28 14.25
C TYR A 45 5.58 -10.07 13.21
N VAL A 46 4.26 -9.87 13.20
CA VAL A 46 3.35 -10.58 12.29
C VAL A 46 3.70 -10.24 10.84
N ALA A 47 3.95 -8.97 10.54
CA ALA A 47 4.37 -8.55 9.20
C ALA A 47 5.70 -9.20 8.77
N GLU A 48 6.67 -9.35 9.68
CA GLU A 48 7.92 -10.06 9.38
C GLU A 48 7.72 -11.56 9.14
N GLN A 49 6.88 -12.22 9.94
CA GLN A 49 6.58 -13.65 9.74
C GLN A 49 5.91 -13.90 8.39
N ILE A 50 4.93 -13.08 8.02
CA ILE A 50 4.27 -13.17 6.70
C ILE A 50 5.30 -12.97 5.58
N GLY A 51 6.20 -11.98 5.70
CA GLY A 51 7.24 -11.76 4.70
C GLY A 51 8.25 -12.90 4.60
N GLU A 52 8.57 -13.57 5.71
CA GLU A 52 9.44 -14.76 5.71
C GLU A 52 8.75 -15.96 5.05
N GLU A 53 7.46 -16.19 5.35
CA GLU A 53 6.66 -17.24 4.72
C GLU A 53 6.54 -17.03 3.20
N GLU A 54 6.21 -15.82 2.75
CA GLU A 54 6.15 -15.47 1.32
C GLU A 54 7.49 -15.68 0.61
N GLN A 55 8.60 -15.32 1.28
CA GLN A 55 9.94 -15.52 0.74
C GLN A 55 10.28 -17.01 0.62
N GLU A 56 9.95 -17.82 1.63
CA GLU A 56 10.14 -19.26 1.59
C GLU A 56 9.29 -19.92 0.50
N GLU A 57 8.03 -19.52 0.34
CA GLU A 57 7.16 -20.01 -0.73
C GLU A 57 7.70 -19.67 -2.11
N ALA A 58 8.17 -18.44 -2.31
CA ALA A 58 8.79 -18.02 -3.56
C ALA A 58 10.07 -18.83 -3.87
N SER A 59 10.90 -19.09 -2.85
CA SER A 59 12.08 -19.95 -2.99
C SER A 59 11.70 -21.39 -3.34
N ARG A 60 10.70 -21.98 -2.68
CA ARG A 60 10.20 -23.33 -2.99
C ARG A 60 9.67 -23.42 -4.42
N MET A 61 8.88 -22.45 -4.85
CA MET A 61 8.32 -22.40 -6.21
C MET A 61 9.41 -22.30 -7.28
N ASN A 62 10.46 -21.52 -7.03
CA ASN A 62 11.60 -21.42 -7.95
C ASN A 62 12.36 -22.74 -8.02
N GLN A 63 12.59 -23.38 -6.87
CA GLN A 63 13.25 -24.68 -6.82
C GLN A 63 12.46 -25.75 -7.59
N GLU A 64 11.14 -25.81 -7.38
CA GLU A 64 10.28 -26.75 -8.11
C GLU A 64 10.30 -26.52 -9.62
N LYS A 65 10.32 -25.26 -10.07
CA LYS A 65 10.47 -24.92 -11.49
C LYS A 65 11.81 -25.40 -12.05
N THR A 66 12.90 -25.20 -11.32
CA THR A 66 14.23 -25.67 -11.72
C THR A 66 14.27 -27.20 -11.81
N ASP A 67 13.70 -27.90 -10.83
CA ASP A 67 13.64 -29.35 -10.82
C ASP A 67 12.79 -29.90 -11.98
N GLN A 68 11.65 -29.26 -12.29
CA GLN A 68 10.83 -29.61 -13.45
C GLN A 68 11.54 -29.38 -14.78
N GLU A 69 12.28 -28.28 -14.92
CA GLU A 69 13.06 -27.98 -16.13
C GLU A 69 14.19 -28.99 -16.32
N GLN A 70 14.88 -29.35 -15.23
CA GLN A 70 15.93 -30.37 -15.26
C GLN A 70 15.36 -31.75 -15.64
N ALA A 71 14.21 -32.15 -15.07
CA ALA A 71 13.54 -33.39 -15.43
C ALA A 71 13.14 -33.43 -16.91
N ARG A 72 12.64 -32.32 -17.45
CA ARG A 72 12.31 -32.20 -18.89
C ARG A 72 13.55 -32.30 -19.77
N ALA A 73 14.65 -31.66 -19.38
CA ALA A 73 15.90 -31.72 -20.13
C ALA A 73 16.47 -33.15 -20.17
N ASP A 74 16.42 -33.88 -19.05
CA ASP A 74 16.85 -35.27 -19.00
C ASP A 74 15.95 -36.21 -19.81
N ASP A 75 14.63 -35.97 -19.83
CA ASP A 75 13.72 -36.76 -20.65
C ASP A 75 13.95 -36.57 -22.16
N VAL A 76 14.19 -35.32 -22.59
CA VAL A 76 14.58 -35.02 -23.97
C VAL A 76 15.90 -35.71 -24.33
N ARG A 77 16.89 -35.66 -23.43
CA ARG A 77 18.19 -36.33 -23.62
C ARG A 77 18.03 -37.84 -23.75
N ARG A 78 17.23 -38.47 -22.89
CA ARG A 78 16.93 -39.90 -22.94
C ARG A 78 16.25 -40.29 -24.24
N THR A 79 15.20 -39.56 -24.63
CA THR A 79 14.47 -39.79 -25.88
C THR A 79 15.38 -39.68 -27.11
N ALA A 80 16.31 -38.71 -27.12
CA ALA A 80 17.30 -38.56 -28.18
C ALA A 80 18.32 -39.73 -28.21
N MET A 81 18.73 -40.24 -27.06
CA MET A 81 19.62 -41.41 -26.99
C MET A 81 18.93 -42.71 -27.40
N GLU A 82 17.66 -42.90 -27.06
CA GLU A 82 16.88 -44.06 -27.50
C GLU A 82 16.70 -44.08 -29.02
N THR A 83 16.33 -42.96 -29.62
CA THR A 83 16.21 -42.84 -31.10
C THR A 83 17.55 -43.04 -31.81
N PHE A 84 18.66 -42.61 -31.21
CA PHE A 84 20.01 -42.89 -31.70
C PHE A 84 20.37 -44.37 -31.60
N ALA A 85 20.07 -45.04 -30.48
CA ALA A 85 20.29 -46.47 -30.30
C ALA A 85 19.45 -47.30 -31.29
N GLU A 86 18.18 -46.95 -31.48
CA GLU A 86 17.28 -47.62 -32.42
C GLU A 86 17.72 -47.45 -33.89
N THR A 87 18.32 -46.30 -34.24
CA THR A 87 18.93 -46.10 -35.56
C THR A 87 20.26 -46.83 -35.71
N GLN A 88 20.99 -47.07 -34.64
CA GLN A 88 22.20 -47.89 -34.64
C GLN A 88 21.88 -49.39 -34.81
N GLU A 89 20.87 -49.92 -34.11
CA GLU A 89 20.41 -51.31 -34.25
C GLU A 89 19.92 -51.60 -35.68
N ARG A 90 19.24 -50.65 -36.33
CA ARG A 90 18.87 -50.75 -37.76
C ARG A 90 20.06 -50.79 -38.72
N ASN A 91 21.26 -50.42 -38.29
CA ASN A 91 22.49 -50.49 -39.09
C ASN A 91 23.34 -51.74 -38.79
N GLY A 92 23.03 -52.49 -37.72
CA GLY A 92 23.72 -53.73 -37.34
C GLY A 92 23.13 -55.00 -37.97
N GLU A 93 21.88 -54.98 -38.43
CA GLU A 93 21.30 -56.07 -39.20
C GLU A 93 21.67 -55.94 -40.68
N GLU A 94 22.42 -56.93 -41.17
CA GLU A 94 22.86 -57.13 -42.55
C GLU A 94 21.67 -56.99 -43.53
N LYS A 95 21.52 -55.80 -44.13
CA LYS A 95 20.46 -55.53 -45.10
C LYS A 95 20.91 -55.98 -46.49
N GLU A 96 20.55 -57.22 -46.82
CA GLU A 96 20.28 -57.61 -48.21
C GLU A 96 19.48 -56.50 -48.91
N LYS A 97 19.89 -56.19 -50.14
CA LYS A 97 19.29 -55.18 -51.01
C LYS A 97 17.83 -55.55 -51.32
N LYS A 98 16.91 -55.20 -50.42
CA LYS A 98 15.47 -55.26 -50.69
C LYS A 98 15.14 -54.28 -51.83
N PRO A 99 14.25 -54.67 -52.76
CA PRO A 99 13.88 -53.83 -53.89
C PRO A 99 13.34 -52.50 -53.38
N LYS A 100 13.74 -51.40 -54.04
CA LYS A 100 13.31 -50.04 -53.71
C LYS A 100 11.77 -50.03 -53.64
N ARG A 101 11.23 -49.97 -52.42
CA ARG A 101 9.80 -49.75 -52.19
C ARG A 101 9.41 -48.50 -52.94
N LYS A 102 8.45 -48.63 -53.86
CA LYS A 102 7.79 -47.51 -54.53
C LYS A 102 7.34 -46.56 -53.41
N ARG A 103 7.87 -45.33 -53.40
CA ARG A 103 7.61 -44.34 -52.33
C ARG A 103 6.10 -44.25 -52.17
N ARG A 104 5.55 -44.69 -51.02
CA ARG A 104 4.16 -44.40 -50.65
C ARG A 104 4.03 -42.88 -50.77
N SER A 105 3.12 -42.43 -51.63
CA SER A 105 2.88 -41.01 -51.86
C SER A 105 2.65 -40.34 -50.51
N GLY A 106 3.49 -39.37 -50.15
CA GLY A 106 3.40 -38.65 -48.88
C GLY A 106 2.19 -37.71 -48.78
N GLY A 107 1.24 -37.78 -49.72
CA GLY A 107 0.05 -36.93 -49.76
C GLY A 107 -0.73 -36.94 -48.44
N GLU A 108 -0.96 -38.13 -47.88
CA GLU A 108 -1.68 -38.29 -46.60
C GLU A 108 -0.96 -37.62 -45.42
N MET A 109 0.38 -37.68 -45.37
CA MET A 109 1.18 -36.98 -44.37
C MET A 109 1.15 -35.45 -44.59
N VAL A 110 1.17 -35.00 -45.85
CA VAL A 110 1.10 -33.59 -46.20
C VAL A 110 -0.28 -33.00 -45.87
N ASP A 111 -1.35 -33.76 -46.08
CA ASP A 111 -2.71 -33.35 -45.75
C ASP A 111 -2.92 -33.32 -44.23
N TYR A 112 -2.39 -34.30 -43.49
CA TYR A 112 -2.33 -34.25 -42.03
C TYR A 112 -1.55 -33.02 -41.51
N LEU A 113 -0.42 -32.68 -42.12
CA LEU A 113 0.36 -31.50 -41.73
C LEU A 113 -0.38 -30.18 -42.00
N LYS A 114 -1.15 -30.10 -43.10
CA LYS A 114 -1.99 -28.94 -43.40
C LYS A 114 -3.15 -28.81 -42.41
N GLU A 115 -3.87 -29.90 -42.16
CA GLU A 115 -4.98 -29.93 -41.21
C GLU A 115 -4.50 -29.57 -39.79
N LYS A 116 -3.33 -30.10 -39.39
CA LYS A 116 -2.70 -29.74 -38.12
C LYS A 116 -2.36 -28.24 -38.07
N LEU A 117 -1.77 -27.68 -39.12
CA LEU A 117 -1.43 -26.26 -39.19
C LEU A 117 -2.67 -25.36 -39.12
N GLU A 118 -3.75 -25.74 -39.80
CA GLU A 118 -5.02 -25.01 -39.76
C GLU A 118 -5.65 -25.08 -38.36
N SER A 119 -5.61 -26.24 -37.71
CA SER A 119 -6.08 -26.42 -36.34
C SER A 119 -5.27 -25.58 -35.34
N GLU A 120 -3.94 -25.58 -35.43
CA GLU A 120 -3.05 -24.78 -34.59
C GLU A 120 -3.27 -23.28 -34.82
N GLN A 121 -3.44 -22.84 -36.07
CA GLN A 121 -3.76 -21.45 -36.37
C GLN A 121 -5.11 -21.02 -35.81
N LYS A 122 -6.12 -21.90 -35.86
CA LYS A 122 -7.44 -21.61 -35.31
C LYS A 122 -7.40 -21.48 -33.79
N VAL A 123 -6.78 -22.43 -33.10
CA VAL A 123 -6.57 -22.39 -31.64
C VAL A 123 -5.82 -21.12 -31.25
N ARG A 124 -4.74 -20.77 -31.96
CA ARG A 124 -3.96 -19.57 -31.68
C ARG A 124 -4.77 -18.28 -31.87
N LYS A 125 -5.67 -18.21 -32.85
CA LYS A 125 -6.56 -17.06 -33.03
C LYS A 125 -7.58 -16.95 -31.90
N GLU A 126 -8.19 -18.07 -31.51
CA GLU A 126 -9.15 -18.12 -30.39
C GLU A 126 -8.47 -17.73 -29.07
N GLU A 127 -7.27 -18.22 -28.79
CA GLU A 127 -6.47 -17.82 -27.61
C GLU A 127 -6.16 -16.31 -27.60
N MET A 128 -5.80 -15.74 -28.75
CA MET A 128 -5.54 -14.31 -28.88
C MET A 128 -6.82 -13.50 -28.63
N GLU A 129 -7.96 -13.94 -29.17
CA GLU A 129 -9.25 -13.26 -28.96
C GLU A 129 -9.69 -13.32 -27.49
N VAL A 130 -9.50 -14.46 -26.81
CA VAL A 130 -9.75 -14.58 -25.38
C VAL A 130 -8.85 -13.63 -24.59
N LYS A 131 -7.56 -13.54 -24.92
CA LYS A 131 -6.63 -12.59 -24.28
C LYS A 131 -7.06 -11.14 -24.47
N TYR A 132 -7.49 -10.76 -25.67
CA TYR A 132 -8.00 -9.41 -25.92
C TYR A 132 -9.26 -9.10 -25.08
N LYS A 133 -10.21 -10.04 -25.01
CA LYS A 133 -11.42 -9.87 -24.19
C LYS A 133 -11.10 -9.79 -22.69
N MET A 134 -10.12 -10.55 -22.20
CA MET A 134 -9.66 -10.45 -20.81
C MET A 134 -9.04 -9.09 -20.51
N LEU A 135 -8.15 -8.60 -21.38
CA LEU A 135 -7.54 -7.27 -21.24
C LEU A 135 -8.59 -6.16 -21.25
N GLU A 136 -9.58 -6.23 -22.13
CA GLU A 136 -10.66 -5.23 -22.20
C GLU A 136 -11.54 -5.24 -20.93
N LEU A 137 -11.84 -6.42 -20.38
CA LEU A 137 -12.57 -6.55 -19.12
C LEU A 137 -11.76 -6.00 -17.93
N GLU A 138 -10.45 -6.24 -17.93
CA GLU A 138 -9.54 -5.75 -16.90
C GLU A 138 -9.41 -4.23 -16.96
N GLU A 139 -9.29 -3.65 -18.15
CA GLU A 139 -9.28 -2.20 -18.36
C GLU A 139 -10.60 -1.55 -17.91
N LYS A 140 -11.75 -2.15 -18.25
CA LYS A 140 -13.07 -1.67 -17.78
C LYS A 140 -13.19 -1.73 -16.25
N LYS A 141 -12.71 -2.80 -15.61
CA LYS A 141 -12.69 -2.91 -14.14
C LYS A 141 -11.75 -1.88 -13.51
N HIS A 142 -10.56 -1.71 -14.08
CA HIS A 142 -9.57 -0.78 -13.57
C HIS A 142 -10.03 0.68 -13.75
N SER A 143 -10.65 1.00 -14.88
CA SER A 143 -11.29 2.29 -15.15
C SER A 143 -12.40 2.62 -14.14
N GLY A 144 -13.31 1.68 -13.89
CA GLY A 144 -14.39 1.84 -12.91
C GLY A 144 -13.87 2.03 -11.48
N ASN A 145 -12.87 1.23 -11.08
CA ASN A 145 -12.25 1.34 -9.76
C ASN A 145 -11.51 2.68 -9.58
N VAL A 146 -10.81 3.17 -10.61
CA VAL A 146 -10.12 4.47 -10.57
C VAL A 146 -11.12 5.62 -10.48
N ALA A 147 -12.25 5.56 -11.19
CA ALA A 147 -13.30 6.58 -11.08
C ALA A 147 -13.89 6.63 -9.67
N MET A 148 -14.24 5.48 -9.09
CA MET A 148 -14.78 5.40 -7.74
C MET A 148 -13.77 5.85 -6.67
N GLN A 149 -12.48 5.52 -6.86
CA GLN A 149 -11.41 5.98 -5.97
C GLN A 149 -11.20 7.50 -6.04
N LYS A 150 -11.30 8.10 -7.24
CA LYS A 150 -11.24 9.56 -7.41
C LYS A 150 -12.41 10.26 -6.74
N ASP A 151 -13.62 9.73 -6.87
CA ASP A 151 -14.81 10.31 -6.25
C ASP A 151 -14.74 10.22 -4.72
N ALA A 152 -14.31 9.08 -4.17
CA ALA A 152 -14.11 8.91 -2.73
C ALA A 152 -13.03 9.85 -2.17
N SER A 153 -11.90 9.98 -2.89
CA SER A 153 -10.81 10.90 -2.53
C SER A 153 -11.26 12.36 -2.55
N LYS A 154 -12.05 12.76 -3.56
CA LYS A 154 -12.61 14.10 -3.67
C LYS A 154 -13.56 14.40 -2.52
N GLN A 155 -14.45 13.47 -2.16
CA GLN A 155 -15.36 13.63 -1.03
C GLN A 155 -14.61 13.78 0.31
N GLN A 156 -13.54 12.99 0.53
CA GLN A 156 -12.69 13.16 1.72
C GLN A 156 -12.03 14.53 1.77
N MET A 157 -11.52 15.02 0.63
CA MET A 157 -10.88 16.33 0.55
C MET A 157 -11.89 17.47 0.80
N GLU A 158 -13.09 17.39 0.22
CA GLU A 158 -14.17 18.37 0.47
C GLU A 158 -14.58 18.39 1.95
N MET A 159 -14.70 17.23 2.59
CA MET A 159 -15.01 17.15 4.02
C MET A 159 -13.91 17.79 4.88
N LEU A 160 -12.64 17.51 4.58
CA LEU A 160 -11.51 18.10 5.29
C LEU A 160 -11.48 19.62 5.12
N HIS A 161 -11.72 20.12 3.90
CA HIS A 161 -11.77 21.55 3.63
C HIS A 161 -12.93 22.22 4.37
N ALA A 162 -14.13 21.62 4.39
CA ALA A 162 -15.27 22.16 5.12
C ALA A 162 -15.01 22.25 6.63
N MET A 163 -14.33 21.26 7.20
CA MET A 163 -13.92 21.27 8.61
C MET A 163 -12.89 22.37 8.90
N GLN A 164 -11.92 22.56 8.01
CA GLN A 164 -10.93 23.64 8.13
C GLN A 164 -11.60 25.02 8.08
N ASP A 165 -12.54 25.22 7.16
CA ASP A 165 -13.27 26.48 7.02
C ASP A 165 -14.10 26.79 8.26
N GLN A 166 -14.76 25.78 8.84
CA GLN A 166 -15.53 25.95 10.08
C GLN A 166 -14.62 26.38 11.24
N ASN A 167 -13.42 25.80 11.34
CA ASN A 167 -12.45 26.14 12.38
C ASN A 167 -11.92 27.58 12.22
N ILE A 168 -11.56 27.97 10.98
CA ILE A 168 -11.14 29.35 10.67
C ILE A 168 -12.26 30.34 11.01
N GLN A 169 -13.51 30.01 10.69
CA GLN A 169 -14.65 30.87 10.96
C GLN A 169 -14.88 31.07 12.47
N GLN A 170 -14.76 30.01 13.28
CA GLN A 170 -14.80 30.12 14.74
C GLN A 170 -13.66 30.98 15.28
N GLN A 171 -12.42 30.78 14.80
CA GLN A 171 -11.26 31.55 15.26
C GLN A 171 -11.43 33.05 14.95
N LYS A 172 -11.95 33.38 13.76
CA LYS A 172 -12.22 34.76 13.34
C LYS A 172 -13.29 35.40 14.23
N GLN A 173 -14.33 34.66 14.61
CA GLN A 173 -15.39 35.16 15.48
C GLN A 173 -14.87 35.42 16.91
N GLN A 174 -13.99 34.57 17.43
CA GLN A 174 -13.33 34.80 18.72
C GLN A 174 -12.43 36.05 18.70
N GLN A 175 -11.61 36.23 17.66
CA GLN A 175 -10.80 37.46 17.52
C GLN A 175 -11.66 38.72 17.48
N GLN A 176 -12.80 38.69 16.77
CA GLN A 176 -13.68 39.84 16.67
C GLN A 176 -14.28 40.21 18.04
N GLN A 177 -14.66 39.22 18.86
CA GLN A 177 -15.14 39.46 20.22
C GLN A 177 -14.05 40.04 21.12
N GLN A 178 -12.82 39.51 21.05
CA GLN A 178 -11.68 40.06 21.82
C GLN A 178 -11.39 41.52 21.44
N PHE A 179 -11.41 41.84 20.14
CA PHE A 179 -11.21 43.21 19.66
C PHE A 179 -12.30 44.16 20.18
N GLN A 180 -13.56 43.72 20.18
CA GLN A 180 -14.67 44.55 20.66
C GLN A 180 -14.61 44.79 22.17
N GLN A 181 -14.21 43.78 22.96
CA GLN A 181 -13.95 43.94 24.39
C GLN A 181 -12.79 44.91 24.66
N HIS A 182 -11.69 44.77 23.91
CA HIS A 182 -10.55 45.67 24.03
C HIS A 182 -10.92 47.13 23.72
N MET A 183 -11.71 47.35 22.67
CA MET A 183 -12.24 48.68 22.35
C MET A 183 -13.11 49.26 23.46
N GLN A 184 -14.01 48.48 24.06
CA GLN A 184 -14.83 48.94 25.19
C GLN A 184 -13.98 49.29 26.42
N GLN A 185 -12.99 48.45 26.77
CA GLN A 185 -12.08 48.74 27.88
C GLN A 185 -11.31 50.03 27.64
N THR A 186 -10.83 50.25 26.42
CA THR A 186 -10.10 51.46 26.03
C THR A 186 -10.99 52.71 26.11
N ALA A 187 -12.23 52.61 25.61
CA ALA A 187 -13.21 53.69 25.71
C ALA A 187 -13.56 54.04 27.16
N ASN A 188 -13.74 53.02 28.02
CA ASN A 188 -14.00 53.21 29.45
C ASN A 188 -12.82 53.89 30.16
N LEU A 189 -11.59 53.50 29.84
CA LEU A 189 -10.38 54.14 30.39
C LEU A 189 -10.30 55.62 29.97
N GLN A 190 -10.58 55.91 28.70
CA GLN A 190 -10.58 57.28 28.18
C GLN A 190 -11.67 58.13 28.84
N MET A 191 -12.86 57.57 29.08
CA MET A 191 -13.94 58.24 29.80
C MET A 191 -13.54 58.54 31.26
N MET A 192 -12.92 57.60 31.95
CA MET A 192 -12.44 57.78 33.32
C MET A 192 -11.40 58.90 33.42
N LEU A 193 -10.44 58.94 32.47
CA LEU A 193 -9.44 60.01 32.39
C LEU A 193 -10.09 61.38 32.14
N MET A 194 -11.07 61.44 31.25
CA MET A 194 -11.79 62.68 30.95
C MET A 194 -12.59 63.18 32.16
N GLN A 195 -13.26 62.28 32.87
CA GLN A 195 -14.01 62.62 34.08
C GLN A 195 -13.08 63.14 35.18
N ASN A 196 -11.93 62.46 35.40
CA ASN A 196 -10.93 62.92 36.36
C ASN A 196 -10.42 64.32 36.00
N GLN A 197 -10.13 64.57 34.72
CA GLN A 197 -9.70 65.89 34.25
C GLN A 197 -10.79 66.95 34.47
N GLN A 198 -12.07 66.64 34.21
CA GLN A 198 -13.18 67.55 34.49
C GLN A 198 -13.36 67.84 35.98
N GLU A 199 -13.21 66.83 36.84
CA GLU A 199 -13.25 67.01 38.30
C GLU A 199 -12.13 67.91 38.80
N GLN A 200 -10.90 67.73 38.28
CA GLN A 200 -9.78 68.62 38.59
C GLN A 200 -10.06 70.06 38.12
N GLN A 201 -10.61 70.24 36.92
CA GLN A 201 -11.00 71.57 36.42
C GLN A 201 -12.09 72.22 37.28
N ARG A 202 -13.11 71.46 37.71
CA ARG A 202 -14.15 71.94 38.63
C ARG A 202 -13.58 72.34 39.99
N ALA A 203 -12.72 71.50 40.58
CA ALA A 203 -12.08 71.78 41.86
C ALA A 203 -11.18 73.03 41.79
N MET A 204 -10.45 73.23 40.68
CA MET A 204 -9.68 74.45 40.45
C MET A 204 -10.58 75.68 40.33
N LEU A 205 -11.68 75.61 39.55
CA LEU A 205 -12.63 76.72 39.43
C LEU A 205 -13.27 77.08 40.77
N GLU A 206 -13.67 76.09 41.57
CA GLU A 206 -14.18 76.31 42.92
C GLU A 206 -13.14 76.99 43.82
N PHE A 207 -11.88 76.54 43.77
CA PHE A 207 -10.79 77.14 44.53
C PHE A 207 -10.55 78.62 44.13
N PHE A 208 -10.51 78.93 42.84
CA PHE A 208 -10.40 80.31 42.37
C PHE A 208 -11.61 81.17 42.78
N SER A 209 -12.83 80.64 42.73
CA SER A 209 -14.04 81.36 43.17
C SER A 209 -14.03 81.71 44.67
N LYS A 210 -13.43 80.86 45.50
CA LYS A 210 -13.28 81.09 46.94
C LYS A 210 -12.21 82.13 47.26
N LEU A 211 -11.21 82.28 46.39
CA LEU A 211 -10.17 83.31 46.51
C LEU A 211 -10.66 84.68 46.05
N THR A 212 -11.51 84.76 45.02
CA THR A 212 -12.07 86.03 44.53
C THR A 212 -13.21 86.58 45.37
N ASN A 213 -13.98 85.73 46.06
CA ASN A 213 -15.06 86.13 46.98
C ASN A 213 -14.57 86.56 48.38
N LYS A 214 -13.27 86.80 48.57
CA LYS A 214 -12.67 87.16 49.87
C LYS A 214 -12.12 88.60 49.93
N ASN A 215 -12.50 89.47 48.99
CA ASN A 215 -12.33 90.92 49.06
C ASN A 215 -13.66 91.61 49.34
#